data_AF-A0A6G3QW96-F1
#
_entry.id   AF-A0A6G3QW96-F1
#
_cell.length_a   1.000
_cell.length_b   1.000
_cell.length_c   1.000
_cell.angle_alpha   90.00
_cell.angle_beta   90.00
_cell.angle_gamma   90.00
#
_symmetry.space_group_name_H-M   'P 1'
#
loop_
_entity.id
_entity.type
_entity.pdbx_description
1 polymer ?
#
loop_
_entity_poly.entity_id
_entity_poly.type
_entity_poly.pdbx_seq_one_letter_code
_entity_poly.pdbx_strand_id
1 'polypeptide(L)'
;MRLADAVLPEHHLCRTFFRERERFLLSWDGGPVLGAVGDDGRLHIGAPADARRVPGGARVGLDGDAVLYVEEREVFAAVHLDADGTEVVVVEHGLDGGSERWRTALPPTGRGGRTLTDVVQGVDEAGTACLVFTVRDEDGGVAFHAVGPGRAVRTHQPSMAGQLVHWDLRSDAAVVREDRGPWDPRLHLERPLSGAAPEPVVARWADGLRGRALLVETPPDSEGRPVLWDLADGSSVALTVPAGHIDDARFVRDGSGRILVVATADGSDVPHLWSPHTGTSVPLASHGTGRLRIRTAGPRGIGMYQVSTLGGSGWLWLGHDGAATLHRSPGDVPRYGGRATLSSVRCGRTPMLRYLPERRPPTAVVVSLHGGPESLERDELRWDGLYRDLLDAGIAVLGVDYCGSAGHGPLHTRRAWKAWTSAFREDVEACAEAAAGWGVEPGRVALLGGSFGGALALLGCVLRHDLAGAVAAAPLIDIRGHAERAAAADPFYRDWFAARFELAATATPAQRVFDPAHLAGTGPGQRVVLVHGSEDEVTQWQHSRHITDEATRRGLPWMLVTEPGVGHVPADADETEQRYRNVRGALTEVLGRTAPAPQ
;
A
#
# COMPACT_ATOMS: atom_id res chain seq x y z
N MET A 1 -30.15 -15.86 -5.12
CA MET A 1 -28.98 -16.20 -4.28
C MET A 1 -28.92 -15.15 -3.18
N ARG A 2 -29.10 -15.52 -1.91
CA ARG A 2 -28.97 -14.56 -0.80
C ARG A 2 -27.57 -14.77 -0.21
N LEU A 3 -26.70 -13.76 -0.27
CA LEU A 3 -25.56 -13.69 0.66
C LEU A 3 -26.20 -13.55 2.04
N ALA A 4 -26.34 -14.64 2.79
CA ALA A 4 -27.12 -14.66 4.02
C ALA A 4 -26.74 -13.48 4.93
N ASP A 5 -27.73 -12.82 5.51
CA ASP A 5 -27.54 -11.86 6.61
C ASP A 5 -27.16 -12.59 7.90
N ALA A 6 -26.26 -13.56 7.80
CA ALA A 6 -25.66 -14.17 8.97
C ALA A 6 -24.87 -13.08 9.68
N VAL A 7 -25.57 -12.37 10.57
CA VAL A 7 -25.03 -11.89 11.82
C VAL A 7 -24.45 -13.13 12.48
N LEU A 8 -23.20 -13.45 12.14
CA LEU A 8 -22.41 -14.37 12.95
C LEU A 8 -22.22 -13.65 14.28
N PRO A 9 -22.74 -14.19 15.39
CA PRO A 9 -22.49 -13.64 16.70
C PRO A 9 -21.07 -14.03 17.08
N GLU A 10 -20.06 -13.35 16.50
CA GLU A 10 -18.66 -13.31 16.91
C GLU A 10 -17.89 -12.44 15.90
N HIS A 11 -17.43 -11.26 16.35
CA HIS A 11 -16.44 -10.37 15.73
C HIS A 11 -16.58 -10.10 14.21
N HIS A 12 -17.14 -8.94 13.84
CA HIS A 12 -17.09 -8.41 12.47
C HIS A 12 -15.65 -8.46 11.92
N LEU A 13 -15.37 -9.38 10.99
CA LEU A 13 -14.04 -9.62 10.42
C LEU A 13 -13.40 -8.33 9.90
N CYS A 14 -14.19 -7.50 9.22
CA CYS A 14 -13.79 -6.18 8.72
C CYS A 14 -13.23 -5.29 9.84
N ARG A 15 -13.96 -5.11 10.96
CA ARG A 15 -13.50 -4.33 12.11
C ARG A 15 -12.27 -4.94 12.79
N THR A 16 -12.22 -6.26 12.87
CA THR A 16 -11.08 -6.98 13.45
C THR A 16 -9.83 -6.75 12.64
N PHE A 17 -9.93 -6.91 11.31
CA PHE A 17 -8.84 -6.64 10.39
C PHE A 17 -8.42 -5.16 10.41
N PHE A 18 -9.38 -4.23 10.45
CA PHE A 18 -9.15 -2.80 10.61
C PHE A 18 -8.33 -2.49 11.88
N ARG A 19 -8.77 -2.97 13.04
CA ARG A 19 -8.07 -2.73 14.31
C ARG A 19 -6.70 -3.39 14.33
N GLU A 20 -6.56 -4.57 13.73
CA GLU A 20 -5.30 -5.27 13.69
C GLU A 20 -4.27 -4.56 12.81
N ARG A 21 -4.67 -4.03 11.63
CA ARG A 21 -3.76 -3.30 10.73
C ARG A 21 -3.23 -1.99 11.34
N GLU A 22 -3.96 -1.43 12.30
CA GLU A 22 -3.59 -0.23 13.08
C GLU A 22 -2.59 -0.52 14.21
N ARG A 23 -2.35 -1.80 14.54
CA ARG A 23 -1.34 -2.13 15.55
C ARG A 23 0.08 -1.94 15.00
N PHE A 24 0.92 -1.34 15.82
CA PHE A 24 2.35 -1.19 15.59
C PHE A 24 3.08 -2.35 16.25
N LEU A 25 3.84 -3.14 15.49
CA LEU A 25 4.76 -4.13 16.06
C LEU A 25 6.04 -3.41 16.48
N LEU A 26 6.31 -3.39 17.79
CA LEU A 26 7.36 -2.55 18.38
C LEU A 26 8.62 -3.34 18.72
N SER A 27 8.47 -4.57 19.22
CA SER A 27 9.57 -5.43 19.64
C SER A 27 9.12 -6.89 19.76
N TRP A 28 10.05 -7.75 20.17
CA TRP A 28 9.80 -9.16 20.46
C TRP A 28 10.48 -9.59 21.76
N ASP A 29 9.68 -10.06 22.71
CA ASP A 29 10.13 -10.52 24.03
C ASP A 29 9.24 -11.68 24.51
N GLY A 30 9.57 -12.91 24.12
CA GLY A 30 8.70 -14.09 24.31
C GLY A 30 7.51 -14.16 23.35
N GLY A 31 7.17 -13.04 22.70
CA GLY A 31 6.12 -12.89 21.72
C GLY A 31 6.05 -11.45 21.20
N PRO A 32 5.06 -11.11 20.35
CA PRO A 32 4.94 -9.78 19.76
C PRO A 32 4.57 -8.75 20.84
N VAL A 33 5.33 -7.65 20.89
CA VAL A 33 4.96 -6.44 21.63
C VAL A 33 4.26 -5.50 20.67
N LEU A 34 2.97 -5.25 20.89
CA LEU A 34 2.12 -4.49 19.99
C LEU A 34 1.64 -3.19 20.65
N GLY A 35 1.76 -2.07 19.95
CA GLY A 35 1.17 -0.79 20.33
C GLY A 35 -0.11 -0.51 19.54
N ALA A 36 -1.11 0.10 20.15
CA ALA A 36 -2.26 0.67 19.46
C ALA A 36 -2.64 2.01 20.10
N VAL A 37 -3.06 2.98 19.30
CA VAL A 37 -3.54 4.26 19.83
C VAL A 37 -4.93 4.03 20.43
N GLY A 38 -5.08 4.33 21.72
CA GLY A 38 -6.36 4.24 22.42
C GLY A 38 -7.18 5.52 22.26
N ASP A 39 -8.46 5.45 22.64
CA ASP A 39 -9.39 6.60 22.61
C ASP A 39 -8.94 7.78 23.49
N ASP A 40 -8.03 7.55 24.45
CA ASP A 40 -7.40 8.58 25.27
C ASP A 40 -6.23 9.31 24.56
N GLY A 41 -6.00 9.03 23.28
CA GLY A 41 -4.93 9.60 22.46
C GLY A 41 -3.54 9.08 22.80
N ARG A 42 -3.43 8.04 23.64
CA ARG A 42 -2.15 7.46 24.08
C ARG A 42 -1.88 6.16 23.35
N LEU A 43 -0.60 5.81 23.20
CA LEU A 43 -0.23 4.48 22.72
C LEU A 43 -0.30 3.47 23.86
N HIS A 44 -1.19 2.49 23.74
CA HIS A 44 -1.34 1.39 24.68
C HIS A 44 -0.50 0.23 24.20
N ILE A 45 0.44 -0.21 25.03
CA ILE A 45 1.36 -1.29 24.69
C ILE A 45 0.87 -2.59 25.34
N GLY A 46 0.54 -3.55 24.48
CA GLY A 46 0.29 -4.94 24.84
C GLY A 46 1.57 -5.76 24.71
N ALA A 47 1.89 -6.53 25.75
CA ALA A 47 3.02 -7.45 25.75
C ALA A 47 2.59 -8.81 26.34
N PRO A 48 3.27 -9.92 25.97
CA PRO A 48 3.10 -11.21 26.62
C PRO A 48 3.29 -11.12 28.13
N ALA A 49 2.60 -11.99 28.89
CA ALA A 49 2.67 -11.98 30.35
C ALA A 49 4.07 -12.26 30.92
N ASP A 50 4.92 -12.93 30.14
CA ASP A 50 6.31 -13.26 30.46
C ASP A 50 7.32 -12.28 29.83
N ALA A 51 6.86 -11.21 29.18
CA ALA A 51 7.72 -10.16 28.68
C ALA A 51 8.48 -9.52 29.84
N ARG A 52 9.81 -9.47 29.72
CA ARG A 52 10.70 -9.02 30.79
C ARG A 52 10.93 -7.51 30.77
N ARG A 53 10.79 -6.89 29.59
CA ARG A 53 11.18 -5.49 29.37
C ARG A 53 10.01 -4.52 29.27
N VAL A 54 8.81 -5.02 29.01
CA VAL A 54 7.64 -4.19 28.77
C VAL A 54 6.63 -4.44 29.89
N PRO A 55 6.43 -3.50 30.82
CA PRO A 55 5.41 -3.62 31.84
C PRO A 55 4.04 -3.84 31.20
N GLY A 56 3.27 -4.79 31.73
CA GLY A 56 1.92 -5.03 31.27
C GLY A 56 1.06 -3.76 31.36
N GLY A 57 0.48 -3.34 30.24
CA GLY A 57 -0.40 -2.17 30.17
C GLY A 57 0.31 -0.82 30.15
N ALA A 58 1.58 -0.77 29.75
CA ALA A 58 2.31 0.49 29.56
C ALA A 58 1.57 1.44 28.61
N ARG A 59 1.55 2.74 28.96
CA ARG A 59 0.90 3.79 28.16
C ARG A 59 1.85 4.93 27.87
N VAL A 60 2.12 5.16 26.60
CA VAL A 60 3.04 6.20 26.12
C VAL A 60 2.24 7.42 25.65
N GLY A 61 2.65 8.61 26.07
CA GLY A 61 2.07 9.87 25.59
C GLY A 61 2.49 10.12 24.14
N LEU A 62 1.56 10.63 23.33
CA LEU A 62 1.79 11.01 21.93
C LEU A 62 1.49 12.52 21.71
N ASP A 63 1.66 13.34 22.75
CA ASP A 63 1.21 14.72 22.86
C ASP A 63 2.15 15.77 22.21
N GLY A 64 3.06 15.33 21.35
CA GLY A 64 4.01 16.19 20.62
C GLY A 64 3.48 16.73 19.30
N ASP A 65 4.09 17.82 18.83
CA ASP A 65 3.92 18.33 17.45
C ASP A 65 4.37 17.29 16.42
N ALA A 66 5.33 16.43 16.80
CA ALA A 66 5.67 15.22 16.07
C ALA A 66 6.00 14.08 17.04
N VAL A 67 5.77 12.84 16.61
CA VAL A 67 6.13 11.64 17.38
C VAL A 67 6.82 10.62 16.47
N LEU A 68 7.95 10.09 16.93
CA LEU A 68 8.74 9.08 16.23
C LEU A 68 9.06 7.90 17.15
N TYR A 69 8.94 6.67 16.65
CA TYR A 69 9.53 5.51 17.30
C TYR A 69 11.00 5.36 16.87
N VAL A 70 11.92 5.54 17.81
CA VAL A 70 13.37 5.45 17.59
C VAL A 70 13.79 4.00 17.79
N GLU A 71 13.84 3.24 16.71
CA GLU A 71 14.00 1.77 16.74
C GLU A 71 15.30 1.31 17.41
N GLU A 72 16.40 2.07 17.26
CA GLU A 72 17.70 1.72 17.87
C GLU A 72 17.67 1.74 19.40
N ARG A 73 16.77 2.52 19.99
CA ARG A 73 16.64 2.70 21.43
C ARG A 73 15.35 2.11 21.98
N GLU A 74 14.43 1.69 21.11
CA GLU A 74 13.08 1.26 21.45
C GLU A 74 12.36 2.29 22.34
N VAL A 75 12.42 3.57 21.94
CA VAL A 75 11.75 4.70 22.62
C VAL A 75 10.83 5.45 21.67
N PHE A 76 9.74 6.01 22.17
CA PHE A 76 8.94 7.02 21.47
C PHE A 76 9.42 8.41 21.86
N ALA A 77 9.87 9.19 20.88
CA ALA A 77 10.23 10.57 21.07
C ALA A 77 9.04 11.46 20.69
N ALA A 78 8.41 12.08 21.70
CA ALA A 78 7.47 13.17 21.51
C ALA A 78 8.25 14.49 21.44
N VAL A 79 8.06 15.23 20.35
CA VAL A 79 8.79 16.45 20.03
C VAL A 79 7.83 17.63 20.14
N HIS A 80 8.20 18.64 20.92
CA HIS A 80 7.42 19.87 21.07
C HIS A 80 8.28 21.06 20.67
N LEU A 81 7.78 21.86 19.73
CA LEU A 81 8.36 23.13 19.34
C LEU A 81 7.67 24.25 20.14
N ASP A 82 8.45 25.15 20.74
CA ASP A 82 7.88 26.31 21.42
C ASP A 82 7.17 27.26 20.44
N ALA A 83 6.33 28.16 20.97
CA ALA A 83 5.53 29.07 20.15
C ALA A 83 6.39 30.01 19.27
N ASP A 84 7.61 30.32 19.71
CA ASP A 84 8.57 31.17 18.97
C ASP A 84 9.43 30.36 17.99
N GLY A 85 9.31 29.03 18.01
CA GLY A 85 10.10 28.07 17.23
C GLY A 85 11.58 27.99 17.61
N THR A 86 11.99 28.63 18.70
CA THR A 86 13.38 28.81 19.13
C THR A 86 13.92 27.65 19.94
N GLU A 87 13.07 26.86 20.57
CA GLU A 87 13.45 25.76 21.43
C GLU A 87 12.61 24.53 21.10
N VAL A 88 13.26 23.38 21.02
CA VAL A 88 12.60 22.09 20.98
C VAL A 88 12.78 21.38 22.30
N VAL A 89 11.68 20.86 22.83
CA VAL A 89 11.65 19.94 23.96
C VAL A 89 11.36 18.54 23.42
N VAL A 90 12.20 17.58 23.77
CA VAL A 90 11.98 16.16 23.45
C VAL A 90 11.70 15.42 24.74
N VAL A 91 10.61 14.65 24.75
CA VAL A 91 10.27 13.70 25.79
C VAL A 91 10.33 12.31 25.17
N GLU A 92 11.29 11.51 25.64
CA GLU A 92 11.45 10.13 25.19
C GLU A 92 10.82 9.19 26.21
N HIS A 93 9.96 8.30 25.73
CA HIS A 93 9.31 7.27 26.52
C HIS A 93 9.81 5.90 26.08
N GLY A 94 10.50 5.19 26.97
CA GLY A 94 10.87 3.81 26.75
C GLY A 94 9.67 2.87 26.81
N LEU A 95 9.75 1.75 26.10
CA LEU A 95 8.76 0.67 26.24
C LEU A 95 8.68 0.12 27.67
N ASP A 96 9.73 0.33 28.47
CA ASP A 96 9.81 -0.05 29.88
C ASP A 96 9.08 0.90 30.84
N GLY A 97 8.48 1.98 30.31
CA GLY A 97 7.80 3.02 31.08
C GLY A 97 8.73 4.09 31.65
N GLY A 98 10.05 3.98 31.41
CA GLY A 98 10.99 5.06 31.69
C GLY A 98 10.72 6.27 30.79
N SER A 99 11.05 7.47 31.28
CA SER A 99 11.01 8.66 30.46
C SER A 99 12.21 9.57 30.71
N GLU A 100 12.77 10.10 29.63
CA GLU A 100 13.82 11.11 29.67
C GLU A 100 13.32 12.38 28.98
N ARG A 101 13.70 13.55 29.51
CA ARG A 101 13.33 14.84 28.92
C ARG A 101 14.56 15.70 28.77
N TRP A 102 14.73 16.27 27.59
CA TRP A 102 15.78 17.23 27.29
C TRP A 102 15.25 18.32 26.37
N ARG A 103 16.00 19.43 26.29
CA ARG A 103 15.65 20.59 25.48
C ARG A 103 16.87 21.08 24.71
N THR A 104 16.65 21.70 23.57
CA THR A 104 17.71 22.32 22.77
C THR A 104 17.21 23.56 22.06
N ALA A 105 18.02 24.61 22.05
CA ALA A 105 17.73 25.79 21.24
C ALA A 105 18.02 25.47 19.76
N LEU A 106 17.12 25.85 18.87
CA LEU A 106 17.30 25.76 17.43
C LEU A 106 17.94 27.05 16.89
N PRO A 107 18.96 26.94 16.02
CA PRO A 107 19.52 28.08 15.32
C PRO A 107 18.44 28.86 14.54
N PRO A 108 18.59 30.17 14.36
CA PRO A 108 17.64 30.96 13.58
C PRO A 108 17.68 30.54 12.11
N THR A 109 16.49 30.41 11.52
CA THR A 109 16.28 30.11 10.10
C THR A 109 15.24 31.09 9.56
N GLY A 110 15.61 31.94 8.61
CA GLY A 110 14.68 32.89 7.98
C GLY A 110 14.13 33.98 8.91
N ARG A 111 13.00 34.58 8.53
CA ARG A 111 12.22 35.55 9.32
C ARG A 111 10.83 34.95 9.61
N GLY A 112 10.24 35.29 10.76
CA GLY A 112 8.86 34.88 11.11
C GLY A 112 8.76 33.63 11.98
N GLY A 113 7.52 33.15 12.17
CA GLY A 113 7.22 31.91 12.88
C GLY A 113 7.76 30.66 12.18
N ARG A 114 7.89 29.57 12.94
CA ARG A 114 8.43 28.29 12.46
C ARG A 114 7.50 27.15 12.81
N THR A 115 7.43 26.17 11.93
CA THR A 115 6.61 24.96 12.12
C THR A 115 7.48 23.72 11.96
N LEU A 116 7.31 22.77 12.88
CA LEU A 116 7.87 21.43 12.74
C LEU A 116 6.98 20.64 11.79
N THR A 117 7.52 20.15 10.68
CA THR A 117 6.73 19.41 9.67
C THR A 117 7.08 17.94 9.61
N ASP A 118 8.27 17.55 10.08
CA ASP A 118 8.71 16.16 10.07
C ASP A 118 9.86 15.91 11.07
N VAL A 119 10.04 14.65 11.46
CA VAL A 119 11.15 14.19 12.29
C VAL A 119 11.61 12.81 11.84
N VAL A 120 12.92 12.66 11.65
CA VAL A 120 13.53 11.37 11.32
C VAL A 120 14.68 11.04 12.27
N GLN A 121 14.99 9.76 12.39
CA GLN A 121 16.21 9.32 13.06
C GLN A 121 17.41 9.50 12.13
N GLY A 122 18.50 10.01 12.68
CA GLY A 122 19.76 10.18 11.95
C GLY A 122 20.97 9.81 12.80
N VAL A 123 22.13 10.08 12.23
CA VAL A 123 23.42 9.89 12.88
C VAL A 123 24.29 11.15 12.71
N ASP A 124 24.96 11.58 13.78
CA ASP A 124 25.91 12.70 13.77
C ASP A 124 27.35 12.33 13.37
N GLU A 125 28.26 13.32 13.33
CA GLU A 125 29.65 13.12 12.91
C GLU A 125 30.41 12.12 13.81
N ALA A 126 30.04 12.04 15.09
CA ALA A 126 30.61 11.09 16.05
C ALA A 126 30.03 9.67 15.88
N GLY A 127 29.06 9.49 14.99
CA GLY A 127 28.39 8.24 14.77
C GLY A 127 27.34 7.88 15.81
N THR A 128 26.90 8.85 16.60
CA THR A 128 25.83 8.66 17.59
C THR A 128 24.47 8.93 16.95
N ALA A 129 23.45 8.17 17.36
CA ALA A 129 22.07 8.43 16.99
C ALA A 129 21.64 9.85 17.42
N CYS A 130 20.93 10.53 16.53
CA CYS A 130 20.35 11.84 16.75
C CYS A 130 18.93 11.90 16.16
N LEU A 131 18.18 12.95 16.50
CA LEU A 131 16.93 13.28 15.82
C LEU A 131 17.18 14.41 14.84
N VAL A 132 16.54 14.36 13.68
CA VAL A 132 16.65 15.39 12.66
C VAL A 132 15.28 15.96 12.38
N PHE A 133 15.12 17.24 12.69
CA PHE A 133 13.86 17.95 12.56
C PHE A 133 13.80 18.68 11.23
N THR A 134 12.68 18.55 10.53
CA THR A 134 12.37 19.41 9.39
C THR A 134 11.54 20.58 9.87
N VAL A 135 12.13 21.77 9.80
CA VAL A 135 11.48 23.02 10.18
C VAL A 135 11.21 23.85 8.94
N ARG A 136 9.99 24.38 8.83
CA ARG A 136 9.59 25.30 7.77
C ARG A 136 9.30 26.68 8.35
N ASP A 137 9.84 27.71 7.73
CA ASP A 137 9.53 29.11 8.04
C ASP A 137 8.30 29.62 7.26
N GLU A 138 7.79 30.80 7.64
CA GLU A 138 6.63 31.43 6.99
C GLU A 138 6.84 31.77 5.51
N ASP A 139 8.09 31.98 5.09
CA ASP A 139 8.46 32.28 3.71
C ASP A 139 8.59 31.00 2.85
N GLY A 140 8.35 29.82 3.44
CA GLY A 140 8.43 28.52 2.79
C GLY A 140 9.83 27.92 2.74
N GLY A 141 10.82 28.56 3.37
CA GLY A 141 12.16 28.03 3.58
C GLY A 141 12.13 26.79 4.45
N VAL A 142 12.98 25.81 4.12
CA VAL A 142 13.10 24.54 4.85
C VAL A 142 14.51 24.45 5.44
N ALA A 143 14.61 23.89 6.64
CA ALA A 143 15.89 23.55 7.26
C ALA A 143 15.78 22.22 8.00
N PHE A 144 16.87 21.44 7.96
CA PHE A 144 17.05 20.24 8.76
C PHE A 144 17.95 20.54 9.95
N HIS A 145 17.46 20.24 11.16
CA HIS A 145 18.21 20.43 12.40
C HIS A 145 18.49 19.08 13.04
N ALA A 146 19.74 18.62 12.99
CA ALA A 146 20.18 17.45 13.73
C ALA A 146 20.49 17.84 15.18
N VAL A 147 19.83 17.16 16.11
CA VAL A 147 19.86 17.47 17.53
C VAL A 147 20.16 16.22 18.36
N GLY A 148 20.88 16.42 19.46
CA GLY A 148 21.12 15.38 20.46
C GLY A 148 21.30 15.98 21.85
N PRO A 149 21.05 15.21 22.92
CA PRO A 149 21.16 15.70 24.29
C PRO A 149 22.55 16.29 24.58
N GLY A 150 22.60 17.57 24.94
CA GLY A 150 23.85 18.27 25.29
C GLY A 150 24.82 18.50 24.12
N ARG A 151 24.37 18.34 22.87
CA ARG A 151 25.20 18.52 21.66
C ARG A 151 24.87 19.82 20.95
N ALA A 152 25.84 20.34 20.20
CA ALA A 152 25.60 21.47 19.30
C ALA A 152 24.64 21.05 18.17
N VAL A 153 23.69 21.92 17.83
CA VAL A 153 22.76 21.68 16.74
C VAL A 153 23.47 21.86 15.41
N ARG A 154 23.33 20.87 14.51
CA ARG A 154 23.79 20.98 13.14
C ARG A 154 22.61 21.33 12.24
N THR A 155 22.74 22.39 11.45
CA THR A 155 21.71 22.83 10.51
C THR A 155 22.16 22.59 9.07
N HIS A 156 21.27 22.08 8.24
CA HIS A 156 21.43 21.99 6.79
C HIS A 156 20.21 22.60 6.12
N GLN A 157 20.43 23.46 5.13
CA GLN A 157 19.34 23.96 4.27
C GLN A 157 19.35 23.14 3.00
N PRO A 158 18.25 22.42 2.69
CA PRO A 158 18.25 21.60 1.51
C PRO A 158 18.28 22.43 0.24
N SER A 159 18.99 21.91 -0.75
CA SER A 159 19.10 22.52 -2.08
C SER A 159 17.80 22.41 -2.89
N MET A 160 16.98 21.41 -2.56
CA MET A 160 15.70 21.11 -3.19
C MET A 160 14.60 20.89 -2.15
N ALA A 161 13.36 21.20 -2.50
CA ALA A 161 12.22 20.86 -1.66
C ALA A 161 11.98 19.35 -1.67
N GLY A 162 11.69 18.76 -0.51
CA GLY A 162 11.34 17.35 -0.38
C GLY A 162 11.31 16.89 1.07
N GLN A 163 11.07 15.59 1.27
CA GLN A 163 11.08 14.95 2.59
C GLN A 163 12.47 14.38 2.88
N LEU A 164 13.05 14.69 4.04
CA LEU A 164 14.27 14.01 4.48
C LEU A 164 13.96 12.55 4.81
N VAL A 165 14.65 11.59 4.17
CA VAL A 165 14.46 10.15 4.43
C VAL A 165 15.68 9.47 5.05
N HIS A 166 16.84 10.13 5.01
CA HIS A 166 18.06 9.61 5.62
C HIS A 166 19.02 10.73 6.00
N TRP A 167 19.71 10.55 7.13
CA TRP A 167 20.73 11.46 7.62
C TRP A 167 21.86 10.68 8.29
N ASP A 168 23.05 10.71 7.71
CA ASP A 168 24.26 10.10 8.26
C ASP A 168 25.48 11.00 8.00
N LEU A 169 25.82 11.83 9.01
CA LEU A 169 26.96 12.75 8.88
C LEU A 169 28.32 12.06 8.94
N ARG A 170 28.40 10.78 9.31
CA ARG A 170 29.66 10.01 9.14
C ARG A 170 30.04 9.88 7.68
N SER A 171 29.04 9.87 6.81
CA SER A 171 29.20 9.77 5.36
C SER A 171 28.83 11.06 4.63
N ASP A 172 28.64 12.15 5.37
CA ASP A 172 28.27 13.46 4.84
C ASP A 172 27.02 13.39 3.93
N ALA A 173 26.01 12.63 4.37
CA ALA A 173 24.85 12.29 3.56
C ALA A 173 23.53 12.73 4.19
N ALA A 174 22.78 13.56 3.45
CA ALA A 174 21.36 13.77 3.67
C ALA A 174 20.61 13.34 2.40
N VAL A 175 19.64 12.43 2.51
CA VAL A 175 18.85 11.99 1.34
C VAL A 175 17.48 12.63 1.41
N VAL A 176 17.17 13.46 0.41
CA VAL A 176 15.89 14.15 0.27
C VAL A 176 15.07 13.46 -0.82
N ARG A 177 13.87 13.02 -0.45
CA ARG A 177 12.90 12.42 -1.35
C ARG A 177 11.99 13.51 -1.91
N GLU A 178 12.05 13.68 -3.23
CA GLU A 178 11.10 14.46 -4.00
C GLU A 178 10.05 13.50 -4.57
N ASP A 179 8.84 13.55 -4.02
CA ASP A 179 7.72 12.74 -4.49
C ASP A 179 7.24 13.26 -5.85
N ARG A 180 7.26 12.40 -6.88
CA ARG A 180 6.76 12.68 -8.24
C ARG A 180 5.62 11.76 -8.67
N GLY A 181 4.93 11.18 -7.70
CA GLY A 181 3.84 10.22 -7.93
C GLY A 181 4.14 8.81 -7.43
N PRO A 182 3.32 7.82 -7.82
CA PRO A 182 3.08 6.65 -6.97
C PRO A 182 4.19 5.60 -6.92
N TRP A 183 5.16 5.58 -7.84
CA TRP A 183 6.05 4.41 -7.97
C TRP A 183 7.57 4.66 -7.97
N ASP A 184 8.06 5.84 -8.36
CA ASP A 184 9.52 6.08 -8.36
C ASP A 184 9.83 7.54 -7.99
N PRO A 185 9.92 7.88 -6.69
CA PRO A 185 10.33 9.22 -6.28
C PRO A 185 11.77 9.50 -6.75
N ARG A 186 12.12 10.78 -6.80
CA ARG A 186 13.51 11.18 -7.01
C ARG A 186 14.18 11.34 -5.66
N LEU A 187 15.30 10.66 -5.48
CA LEU A 187 16.16 10.77 -4.33
C LEU A 187 17.32 11.68 -4.68
N HIS A 188 17.49 12.72 -3.86
CA HIS A 188 18.57 13.67 -3.97
C HIS A 188 19.52 13.40 -2.80
N LEU A 189 20.72 12.92 -3.11
CA LEU A 189 21.79 12.88 -2.11
C LEU A 189 22.36 14.28 -1.99
N GLU A 190 22.02 14.96 -0.91
CA GLU A 190 22.61 16.24 -0.58
C GLU A 190 23.84 16.05 0.29
N ARG A 191 24.89 16.78 -0.08
CA ARG A 191 26.15 16.88 0.63
C ARG A 191 26.40 18.35 0.89
N PRO A 192 26.83 18.74 2.09
CA PRO A 192 28.01 19.60 2.10
C PRO A 192 29.07 19.10 3.09
N LEU A 193 30.23 18.69 2.55
CA LEU A 193 31.48 19.47 2.39
C LEU A 193 32.24 19.13 1.09
N SER A 194 31.72 19.46 -0.10
CA SER A 194 32.52 19.95 -1.26
C SER A 194 31.65 20.21 -2.51
N GLY A 195 30.93 21.32 -2.60
CA GLY A 195 30.54 22.06 -3.82
C GLY A 195 30.11 21.38 -5.13
N ALA A 196 29.88 20.07 -5.19
CA ALA A 196 29.47 19.35 -6.40
C ALA A 196 27.95 19.27 -6.46
N ALA A 197 27.39 19.47 -7.66
CA ALA A 197 25.96 19.27 -7.89
C ALA A 197 25.63 17.77 -7.76
N PRO A 198 24.69 17.37 -6.90
CA PRO A 198 24.32 15.97 -6.77
C PRO A 198 23.55 15.48 -7.99
N GLU A 199 23.84 14.26 -8.44
CA GLU A 199 23.04 13.59 -9.47
C GLU A 199 21.85 12.89 -8.78
N PRO A 200 20.59 13.14 -9.21
CA PRO A 200 19.43 12.50 -8.63
C PRO A 200 19.33 11.03 -9.03
N VAL A 201 18.87 10.19 -8.10
CA VAL A 201 18.56 8.78 -8.37
C VAL A 201 17.05 8.59 -8.39
N VAL A 202 16.52 7.97 -9.45
CA VAL A 202 15.11 7.61 -9.55
C VAL A 202 14.93 6.20 -9.00
N ALA A 203 14.52 6.12 -7.73
CA ALA A 203 14.32 4.84 -7.06
C ALA A 203 13.46 5.03 -5.79
N ARG A 204 12.80 3.98 -5.35
CA ARG A 204 12.12 3.96 -4.07
C ARG A 204 13.12 3.73 -2.94
N TRP A 205 13.10 4.60 -1.94
CA TRP A 205 13.87 4.40 -0.71
C TRP A 205 13.32 3.21 0.07
N ALA A 206 14.18 2.25 0.40
CA ALA A 206 13.82 1.15 1.28
C ALA A 206 14.39 1.38 2.69
N ASP A 207 15.72 1.47 2.85
CA ASP A 207 16.36 1.59 4.17
C ASP A 207 17.75 2.25 4.09
N GLY A 208 18.32 2.65 5.22
CA GLY A 208 19.67 3.22 5.30
C GLY A 208 20.44 2.72 6.52
N LEU A 209 21.71 2.36 6.32
CA LEU A 209 22.59 1.89 7.39
C LEU A 209 24.07 2.15 7.07
N ARG A 210 24.74 2.94 7.93
CA ARG A 210 26.21 3.16 7.93
C ARG A 210 26.76 3.57 6.57
N GLY A 211 26.32 4.73 6.07
CA GLY A 211 26.77 5.26 4.78
C GLY A 211 26.28 4.51 3.54
N ARG A 212 25.34 3.58 3.70
CA ARG A 212 24.73 2.84 2.59
C ARG A 212 23.23 2.99 2.62
N ALA A 213 22.66 3.12 1.43
CA ALA A 213 21.22 3.10 1.20
C ALA A 213 20.81 1.84 0.46
N LEU A 214 19.65 1.32 0.81
CA LEU A 214 18.96 0.27 0.09
C LEU A 214 17.82 0.91 -0.68
N LEU A 215 17.87 0.76 -1.99
CA LEU A 215 16.89 1.30 -2.93
C LEU A 215 16.16 0.15 -3.62
N VAL A 216 14.97 0.42 -4.13
CA VAL A 216 14.29 -0.42 -5.11
C VAL A 216 14.16 0.39 -6.40
N GLU A 217 14.94 0.02 -7.41
CA GLU A 217 14.86 0.60 -8.74
C GLU A 217 13.81 -0.13 -9.56
N THR A 218 13.03 0.58 -10.36
CA THR A 218 12.14 0.00 -11.37
C THR A 218 12.58 0.45 -12.77
N PRO A 219 13.64 -0.14 -13.35
CA PRO A 219 14.10 0.27 -14.67
C PRO A 219 12.98 0.13 -15.71
N PRO A 220 12.89 1.03 -16.71
CA PRO A 220 11.81 1.02 -17.68
C PRO A 220 11.56 -0.36 -18.32
N ASP A 221 12.63 -1.12 -18.59
CA ASP A 221 12.59 -2.41 -19.28
C ASP A 221 12.95 -3.59 -18.37
N SER A 222 12.73 -3.47 -17.06
CA SER A 222 12.99 -4.56 -16.10
C SER A 222 11.95 -4.65 -15.00
N GLU A 223 11.98 -5.74 -14.23
CA GLU A 223 11.28 -5.79 -12.94
C GLU A 223 11.99 -4.93 -11.91
N GLY A 224 11.26 -4.55 -10.85
CA GLY A 224 11.84 -3.87 -9.71
C GLY A 224 12.99 -4.70 -9.13
N ARG A 225 14.11 -4.07 -8.81
CA ARG A 225 15.28 -4.75 -8.24
C ARG A 225 15.82 -3.98 -7.04
N PRO A 226 16.28 -4.66 -5.99
CA PRO A 226 16.92 -3.98 -4.88
C PRO A 226 18.36 -3.62 -5.26
N VAL A 227 18.79 -2.42 -4.88
CA VAL A 227 20.10 -1.87 -5.18
C VAL A 227 20.72 -1.32 -3.91
N LEU A 228 21.98 -1.67 -3.68
CA LEU A 228 22.79 -1.09 -2.63
C LEU A 228 23.50 0.14 -3.19
N TRP A 229 23.23 1.31 -2.62
CA TRP A 229 23.83 2.59 -3.01
C TRP A 229 24.81 3.04 -1.93
N ASP A 230 26.08 3.22 -2.30
CA ASP A 230 27.12 3.77 -1.44
C ASP A 230 27.01 5.30 -1.43
N LEU A 231 26.73 5.87 -0.26
CA LEU A 231 26.49 7.31 -0.14
C LEU A 231 27.78 8.12 -0.17
N ALA A 232 28.94 7.50 0.06
CA ALA A 232 30.23 8.21 0.09
C ALA A 232 30.75 8.52 -1.32
N ASP A 233 30.65 7.58 -2.24
CA ASP A 233 31.13 7.75 -3.62
C ASP A 233 30.02 7.76 -4.69
N GLY A 234 28.78 7.46 -4.30
CA GLY A 234 27.62 7.43 -5.19
C GLY A 234 27.49 6.14 -6.02
N SER A 235 28.39 5.18 -5.84
CA SER A 235 28.37 3.92 -6.58
C SER A 235 27.19 3.03 -6.15
N SER A 236 26.70 2.19 -7.06
CA SER A 236 25.58 1.29 -6.76
C SER A 236 25.80 -0.12 -7.28
N VAL A 237 25.26 -1.10 -6.55
CA VAL A 237 25.35 -2.53 -6.87
C VAL A 237 23.97 -3.16 -6.77
N ALA A 238 23.48 -3.73 -7.87
CA ALA A 238 22.24 -4.49 -7.88
C ALA A 238 22.39 -5.79 -7.08
N LEU A 239 21.42 -6.08 -6.22
CA LEU A 239 21.38 -7.31 -5.45
C LEU A 239 20.80 -8.44 -6.30
N THR A 240 21.40 -9.62 -6.20
CA THR A 240 20.85 -10.82 -6.83
C THR A 240 19.76 -11.40 -5.92
N VAL A 241 18.51 -11.20 -6.32
CA VAL A 241 17.32 -11.72 -5.64
C VAL A 241 16.45 -12.51 -6.63
N PRO A 242 15.52 -13.35 -6.14
CA PRO A 242 14.58 -14.05 -7.01
C PRO A 242 13.72 -13.08 -7.84
N ALA A 243 13.27 -13.56 -9.00
CA ALA A 243 12.34 -12.82 -9.84
C ALA A 243 11.00 -12.58 -9.13
N GLY A 244 10.33 -11.48 -9.47
CA GLY A 244 9.10 -11.05 -8.82
C GLY A 244 9.12 -9.58 -8.44
N HIS A 245 7.98 -9.11 -7.92
CA HIS A 245 7.86 -7.72 -7.48
C HIS A 245 8.49 -7.55 -6.10
N ILE A 246 9.41 -6.60 -5.95
CA ILE A 246 10.04 -6.30 -4.65
C ILE A 246 9.14 -5.33 -3.87
N ASP A 247 8.49 -5.83 -2.81
CA ASP A 247 7.56 -5.05 -2.00
C ASP A 247 8.30 -4.17 -0.97
N ASP A 248 9.30 -4.72 -0.27
CA ASP A 248 10.12 -3.98 0.69
C ASP A 248 11.48 -4.67 0.89
N ALA A 249 12.45 -3.95 1.45
CA ALA A 249 13.73 -4.51 1.86
C ALA A 249 14.36 -3.72 3.02
N ARG A 250 15.06 -4.40 3.93
CA ARG A 250 15.69 -3.80 5.12
C ARG A 250 17.06 -4.38 5.41
N PHE A 251 17.94 -3.56 5.97
CA PHE A 251 19.18 -4.07 6.54
C PHE A 251 18.91 -4.85 7.82
N VAL A 252 19.64 -5.95 7.99
CA VAL A 252 19.74 -6.68 9.24
C VAL A 252 20.73 -5.94 10.15
N ARG A 253 20.27 -5.42 11.29
CA ARG A 253 21.05 -4.55 12.19
C ARG A 253 21.96 -5.31 13.17
N ASP A 254 22.50 -6.45 12.74
CA ASP A 254 23.42 -7.30 13.53
C ASP A 254 24.90 -7.11 13.15
N GLY A 255 25.19 -6.19 12.23
CA GLY A 255 26.53 -5.92 11.71
C GLY A 255 27.00 -6.87 10.60
N SER A 256 26.19 -7.87 10.21
CA SER A 256 26.53 -8.83 9.14
C SER A 256 26.41 -8.24 7.73
N GLY A 257 25.71 -7.11 7.59
CA GLY A 257 25.38 -6.51 6.29
C GLY A 257 24.35 -7.30 5.48
N ARG A 258 23.72 -8.32 6.08
CA ARG A 258 22.62 -9.06 5.45
C ARG A 258 21.42 -8.16 5.22
N ILE A 259 20.61 -8.51 4.23
CA ILE A 259 19.44 -7.75 3.82
C ILE A 259 18.23 -8.68 3.76
N LEU A 260 17.16 -8.32 4.44
CA LEU A 260 15.86 -8.95 4.26
C LEU A 260 15.18 -8.31 3.05
N VAL A 261 14.75 -9.12 2.09
CA VAL A 261 14.01 -8.68 0.90
C VAL A 261 12.67 -9.40 0.87
N VAL A 262 11.58 -8.66 0.74
CA VAL A 262 10.24 -9.23 0.55
C VAL A 262 9.90 -9.18 -0.92
N ALA A 263 9.84 -10.34 -1.56
CA ALA A 263 9.50 -10.48 -2.97
C ALA A 263 8.12 -11.13 -3.12
N THR A 264 7.24 -10.51 -3.90
CA THR A 264 5.96 -11.09 -4.30
C THR A 264 6.18 -11.95 -5.53
N ALA A 265 5.83 -13.24 -5.43
CA ALA A 265 5.75 -14.16 -6.55
C ALA A 265 4.43 -14.93 -6.47
N ASP A 266 3.76 -15.11 -7.60
CA ASP A 266 2.48 -15.86 -7.65
C ASP A 266 1.44 -15.32 -6.65
N GLY A 267 1.41 -13.99 -6.49
CA GLY A 267 0.54 -13.25 -5.59
C GLY A 267 0.74 -13.51 -4.09
N SER A 268 1.85 -14.15 -3.70
CA SER A 268 2.24 -14.31 -2.29
C SER A 268 3.62 -13.72 -2.03
N ASP A 269 3.80 -13.14 -0.85
CA ASP A 269 5.06 -12.57 -0.44
C ASP A 269 5.95 -13.63 0.22
N VAL A 270 7.20 -13.68 -0.24
CA VAL A 270 8.24 -14.56 0.29
C VAL A 270 9.37 -13.69 0.84
N PRO A 271 9.69 -13.81 2.13
CA PRO A 271 10.84 -13.12 2.70
C PRO A 271 12.11 -13.88 2.36
N HIS A 272 13.12 -13.17 1.87
CA HIS A 272 14.42 -13.71 1.53
C HIS A 272 15.52 -13.02 2.32
N LEU A 273 16.53 -13.77 2.71
CA LEU A 273 17.73 -13.24 3.35
C LEU A 273 18.88 -13.24 2.34
N TRP A 274 19.28 -12.05 1.90
CA TRP A 274 20.44 -11.83 1.06
C TRP A 274 21.71 -11.66 1.90
N SER A 275 22.80 -12.30 1.45
CA SER A 275 24.10 -12.28 2.13
C SER A 275 25.15 -11.55 1.29
N PRO A 276 25.82 -10.52 1.85
CA PRO A 276 26.91 -9.83 1.15
C PRO A 276 28.15 -10.69 0.93
N HIS A 277 28.35 -11.74 1.75
CA HIS A 277 29.52 -12.61 1.66
C HIS A 277 29.44 -13.56 0.46
N THR A 278 28.24 -14.04 0.15
CA THR A 278 28.01 -14.98 -0.96
C THR A 278 27.42 -14.30 -2.18
N GLY A 279 26.84 -13.10 -2.03
CA GLY A 279 26.09 -12.41 -3.07
C GLY A 279 24.74 -13.06 -3.38
N THR A 280 24.31 -14.03 -2.58
CA THR A 280 23.12 -14.86 -2.84
C THR A 280 21.99 -14.57 -1.87
N SER A 281 20.76 -14.87 -2.31
CA SER A 281 19.53 -14.73 -1.56
C SER A 281 18.90 -16.08 -1.28
N VAL A 282 18.48 -16.33 -0.04
CA VAL A 282 17.86 -17.61 0.38
C VAL A 282 16.45 -17.32 0.93
N PRO A 283 15.40 -18.05 0.49
CA PRO A 283 14.07 -17.90 1.06
C PRO A 283 14.05 -18.31 2.53
N LEU A 284 13.41 -17.50 3.36
CA LEU A 284 13.01 -17.88 4.71
C LEU A 284 11.69 -18.65 4.60
N ALA A 285 11.57 -19.75 5.35
CA ALA A 285 10.36 -20.55 5.35
C ALA A 285 9.16 -19.73 5.88
N SER A 286 8.37 -19.15 4.96
CA SER A 286 7.05 -18.59 5.24
C SER A 286 6.05 -19.75 5.31
N HIS A 287 5.57 -20.09 6.51
CA HIS A 287 4.54 -21.10 6.67
C HIS A 287 3.18 -20.57 6.19
N GLY A 288 2.94 -20.63 4.88
CA GLY A 288 1.70 -20.21 4.23
C GLY A 288 1.87 -19.09 3.21
N THR A 289 0.81 -18.85 2.45
CA THR A 289 0.68 -17.74 1.50
C THR A 289 0.32 -16.44 2.22
N GLY A 290 0.30 -15.33 1.49
CA GLY A 290 -0.20 -14.07 2.01
C GLY A 290 0.68 -12.88 1.67
N ARG A 291 0.19 -11.70 2.03
CA ARG A 291 0.93 -10.45 2.00
C ARG A 291 1.75 -10.28 3.28
N LEU A 292 2.98 -9.81 3.15
CA LEU A 292 3.89 -9.47 4.23
C LEU A 292 4.16 -7.97 4.23
N ARG A 293 4.10 -7.34 5.40
CA ARG A 293 4.54 -5.96 5.59
C ARG A 293 5.58 -5.90 6.69
N ILE A 294 6.73 -5.31 6.41
CA ILE A 294 7.70 -5.00 7.46
C ILE A 294 7.11 -3.87 8.31
N ARG A 295 7.16 -4.03 9.64
CA ARG A 295 6.59 -3.10 10.62
C ARG A 295 7.64 -2.43 11.48
N THR A 296 8.77 -3.11 11.72
CA THR A 296 9.90 -2.55 12.44
C THR A 296 11.20 -3.26 12.05
N ALA A 297 12.32 -2.55 12.08
CA ALA A 297 13.66 -3.09 11.87
C ALA A 297 14.62 -2.52 12.92
N GLY A 298 14.58 -3.05 14.14
CA GLY A 298 15.40 -2.60 15.26
C GLY A 298 16.68 -3.42 15.46
N PRO A 299 17.49 -3.13 16.49
CA PRO A 299 18.73 -3.85 16.81
C PRO A 299 18.50 -5.31 17.21
N ARG A 300 17.26 -5.67 17.59
CA ARG A 300 16.91 -7.02 18.07
C ARG A 300 16.34 -7.94 16.98
N GLY A 301 15.87 -7.37 15.88
CA GLY A 301 15.27 -8.13 14.80
C GLY A 301 14.42 -7.28 13.88
N ILE A 302 13.82 -7.96 12.91
CA ILE A 302 12.87 -7.36 11.97
C ILE A 302 11.50 -7.98 12.22
N GLY A 303 10.53 -7.13 12.51
CA GLY A 303 9.14 -7.49 12.73
C GLY A 303 8.32 -7.34 11.45
N MET A 304 7.51 -8.35 11.14
CA MET A 304 6.61 -8.34 9.98
C MET A 304 5.19 -8.72 10.39
N TYR A 305 4.22 -8.19 9.64
CA TYR A 305 2.83 -8.59 9.70
C TYR A 305 2.48 -9.40 8.44
N GLN A 306 1.88 -10.57 8.63
CA GLN A 306 1.38 -11.43 7.57
C GLN A 306 -0.15 -11.42 7.56
N VAL A 307 -0.76 -11.35 6.38
CA VAL A 307 -2.20 -11.54 6.20
C VAL A 307 -2.51 -12.32 4.93
N SER A 308 -3.47 -13.23 5.00
CA SER A 308 -3.94 -14.05 3.88
C SER A 308 -5.46 -14.20 3.92
N THR A 309 -6.08 -14.28 2.75
CA THR A 309 -7.50 -14.55 2.59
C THR A 309 -7.88 -15.85 3.29
N LEU A 310 -7.10 -16.93 3.14
CA LEU A 310 -7.44 -18.22 3.75
C LEU A 310 -6.63 -18.47 5.04
N GLY A 311 -5.39 -17.98 5.09
CA GLY A 311 -4.45 -18.22 6.18
C GLY A 311 -4.68 -17.39 7.45
N GLY A 312 -5.50 -16.34 7.40
CA GLY A 312 -5.68 -15.41 8.52
C GLY A 312 -4.51 -14.43 8.64
N SER A 313 -4.32 -13.85 9.83
CA SER A 313 -3.19 -12.95 10.12
C SER A 313 -2.18 -13.56 11.09
N GLY A 314 -0.98 -12.98 11.10
CA GLY A 314 0.11 -13.40 11.98
C GLY A 314 1.21 -12.36 12.10
N TRP A 315 1.94 -12.41 13.21
CA TRP A 315 3.13 -11.61 13.47
C TRP A 315 4.36 -12.49 13.33
N LEU A 316 5.36 -12.02 12.59
CA LEU A 316 6.61 -12.73 12.36
C LEU A 316 7.77 -11.89 12.89
N TRP A 317 8.79 -12.54 13.43
CA TRP A 317 9.99 -11.88 13.91
C TRP A 317 11.24 -12.62 13.46
N LEU A 318 12.07 -11.94 12.68
CA LEU A 318 13.39 -12.42 12.32
C LEU A 318 14.38 -11.96 13.38
N GLY A 319 14.89 -12.89 14.18
CA GLY A 319 15.91 -12.62 15.19
C GLY A 319 17.32 -12.44 14.60
N HIS A 320 18.17 -11.71 15.33
CA HIS A 320 19.58 -11.48 14.98
C HIS A 320 20.56 -12.47 15.62
N ASP A 321 20.08 -13.53 16.28
CA ASP A 321 20.85 -14.50 17.08
C ASP A 321 21.73 -15.48 16.27
N GLY A 322 22.05 -15.15 15.02
CA GLY A 322 22.92 -15.94 14.13
C GLY A 322 22.22 -17.12 13.43
N ALA A 323 21.04 -17.56 13.89
CA ALA A 323 20.32 -18.68 13.28
C ALA A 323 19.33 -18.27 12.17
N ALA A 324 19.06 -16.96 12.01
CA ALA A 324 18.02 -16.44 11.10
C ALA A 324 16.65 -17.12 11.33
N THR A 325 16.35 -17.45 12.59
CA THR A 325 15.10 -18.11 12.95
C THR A 325 13.95 -17.12 12.86
N LEU A 326 12.89 -17.52 12.17
CA LEU A 326 11.67 -16.75 12.03
C LEU A 326 10.66 -17.19 13.09
N HIS A 327 10.54 -16.41 14.17
CA HIS A 327 9.52 -16.61 15.20
C HIS A 327 8.16 -16.16 14.71
N ARG A 328 7.10 -16.71 15.31
CA ARG A 328 5.71 -16.49 14.88
C ARG A 328 4.77 -16.39 16.06
N SER A 329 3.75 -15.57 15.88
CA SER A 329 2.57 -15.52 16.74
C SER A 329 1.33 -15.38 15.86
N PRO A 330 0.21 -16.03 16.19
CA PRO A 330 -1.06 -15.73 15.51
C PRO A 330 -1.43 -14.26 15.68
N GLY A 331 -2.13 -13.73 14.69
CA GLY A 331 -2.81 -12.45 14.75
C GLY A 331 -4.28 -12.62 15.19
N ASP A 332 -5.02 -11.52 15.13
CA ASP A 332 -6.42 -11.45 15.56
C ASP A 332 -7.39 -11.93 14.47
N VAL A 333 -7.02 -11.82 13.19
CA VAL A 333 -7.82 -12.37 12.10
C VAL A 333 -7.64 -13.89 12.01
N PRO A 334 -8.69 -14.68 12.27
CA PRO A 334 -8.58 -16.12 12.23
C PRO A 334 -8.37 -16.65 10.80
N ARG A 335 -7.87 -17.89 10.73
CA ARG A 335 -7.91 -18.71 9.52
C ARG A 335 -9.36 -18.81 9.03
N TYR A 336 -9.52 -18.87 7.72
CA TYR A 336 -10.84 -19.11 7.13
C TYR A 336 -11.38 -20.47 7.57
N GLY A 337 -12.56 -20.48 8.19
CA GLY A 337 -13.18 -21.71 8.70
C GLY A 337 -13.89 -22.55 7.63
N GLY A 338 -14.16 -21.95 6.46
CA GLY A 338 -14.75 -22.64 5.31
C GLY A 338 -13.75 -23.53 4.56
N ARG A 339 -14.21 -24.12 3.45
CA ARG A 339 -13.39 -25.00 2.59
C ARG A 339 -13.23 -24.38 1.21
N ALA A 340 -12.05 -23.83 0.98
CA ALA A 340 -11.68 -23.21 -0.28
C ALA A 340 -10.19 -23.40 -0.56
N THR A 341 -9.83 -23.38 -1.84
CA THR A 341 -8.43 -23.40 -2.30
C THR A 341 -8.05 -22.07 -2.91
N LEU A 342 -6.81 -21.66 -2.66
CA LEU A 342 -6.13 -20.59 -3.39
C LEU A 342 -5.07 -21.21 -4.32
N SER A 343 -5.03 -20.77 -5.58
CA SER A 343 -3.96 -21.10 -6.52
C SER A 343 -3.62 -19.90 -7.40
N SER A 344 -2.33 -19.65 -7.65
CA SER A 344 -1.88 -18.80 -8.76
C SER A 344 -2.00 -19.57 -10.08
N VAL A 345 -2.57 -18.93 -11.10
CA VAL A 345 -2.74 -19.50 -12.44
C VAL A 345 -2.46 -18.44 -13.50
N ARG A 346 -2.10 -18.87 -14.71
CA ARG A 346 -2.12 -18.02 -15.91
C ARG A 346 -3.17 -18.55 -16.88
N CYS A 347 -4.19 -17.75 -17.15
CA CYS A 347 -5.23 -18.03 -18.15
C CYS A 347 -4.86 -17.27 -19.43
N GLY A 348 -4.33 -17.98 -20.42
CA GLY A 348 -3.70 -17.33 -21.57
C GLY A 348 -2.50 -16.48 -21.13
N ARG A 349 -2.57 -15.17 -21.36
CA ARG A 349 -1.54 -14.20 -20.97
C ARG A 349 -1.81 -13.54 -19.62
N THR A 350 -2.92 -13.88 -18.96
CA THR A 350 -3.44 -13.16 -17.79
C THR A 350 -3.12 -13.93 -16.51
N PRO A 351 -2.23 -13.41 -15.64
CA PRO A 351 -2.01 -13.95 -14.31
C PRO A 351 -3.20 -13.68 -13.39
N MET A 352 -3.54 -14.65 -12.56
CA MET A 352 -4.68 -14.57 -11.66
C MET A 352 -4.46 -15.36 -10.36
N LEU A 353 -4.97 -14.83 -9.26
CA LEU A 353 -5.25 -15.59 -8.06
C LEU A 353 -6.66 -16.16 -8.14
N ARG A 354 -6.77 -17.47 -8.03
CA ARG A 354 -8.03 -18.20 -8.11
C ARG A 354 -8.40 -18.75 -6.74
N TYR A 355 -9.53 -18.27 -6.21
CA TYR A 355 -10.16 -18.76 -5.00
C TYR A 355 -11.39 -19.59 -5.36
N LEU A 356 -11.36 -20.89 -5.06
CA LEU A 356 -12.47 -21.82 -5.38
C LEU A 356 -13.05 -22.46 -4.12
N PRO A 357 -14.39 -22.60 -4.03
CA PRO A 357 -15.00 -23.47 -3.02
C PRO A 357 -14.71 -24.96 -3.34
N GLU A 358 -14.26 -25.75 -2.35
CA GLU A 358 -13.72 -27.11 -2.59
C GLU A 358 -14.77 -28.19 -2.92
N ARG A 359 -16.01 -28.05 -2.44
CA ARG A 359 -16.96 -29.18 -2.36
C ARG A 359 -18.09 -29.16 -3.38
N ARG A 360 -18.08 -28.16 -4.26
CA ARG A 360 -19.14 -27.93 -5.25
C ARG A 360 -18.59 -27.03 -6.34
N PRO A 361 -18.97 -27.23 -7.62
CA PRO A 361 -18.73 -26.24 -8.65
C PRO A 361 -19.26 -24.87 -8.18
N PRO A 362 -18.53 -23.78 -8.43
CA PRO A 362 -19.01 -22.45 -8.09
C PRO A 362 -20.32 -22.16 -8.82
N THR A 363 -21.25 -21.46 -8.16
CA THR A 363 -22.54 -21.08 -8.76
C THR A 363 -22.48 -19.73 -9.47
N ALA A 364 -21.42 -18.96 -9.22
CA ALA A 364 -21.12 -17.68 -9.82
C ALA A 364 -19.61 -17.40 -9.67
N VAL A 365 -19.11 -16.42 -10.43
CA VAL A 365 -17.74 -15.93 -10.32
C VAL A 365 -17.76 -14.42 -10.11
N VAL A 366 -16.96 -13.94 -9.18
CA VAL A 366 -16.61 -12.52 -9.07
C VAL A 366 -15.18 -12.34 -9.58
N VAL A 367 -15.02 -11.51 -10.60
CA VAL A 367 -13.72 -11.09 -11.12
C VAL A 367 -13.34 -9.81 -10.41
N SER A 368 -12.35 -9.88 -9.52
CA SER A 368 -11.80 -8.74 -8.81
C SER A 368 -10.68 -8.08 -9.60
N LEU A 369 -10.78 -6.76 -9.73
CA LEU A 369 -9.87 -5.90 -10.45
C LEU A 369 -9.29 -4.88 -9.47
N HIS A 370 -7.98 -4.95 -9.23
CA HIS A 370 -7.29 -4.05 -8.32
C HIS A 370 -7.26 -2.59 -8.84
N GLY A 371 -7.04 -1.62 -7.94
CA GLY A 371 -6.80 -0.21 -8.31
C GLY A 371 -5.37 0.01 -8.82
N GLY A 372 -5.06 1.19 -9.36
CA GLY A 372 -3.75 1.48 -9.93
C GLY A 372 -3.83 2.47 -11.09
N PRO A 373 -3.44 2.11 -12.32
CA PRO A 373 -3.37 0.75 -12.87
C PRO A 373 -2.15 -0.10 -12.53
N GLU A 374 -1.01 0.52 -12.20
CA GLU A 374 0.27 -0.17 -12.02
C GLU A 374 0.39 -0.73 -10.59
N SER A 375 -0.50 -1.64 -10.22
CA SER A 375 -0.46 -2.42 -8.97
C SER A 375 -0.59 -3.91 -9.29
N LEU A 376 -0.85 -4.75 -8.29
CA LEU A 376 -1.09 -6.17 -8.46
C LEU A 376 -2.02 -6.73 -7.37
N GLU A 377 -2.70 -7.82 -7.69
CA GLU A 377 -3.41 -8.68 -6.76
C GLU A 377 -2.44 -9.53 -5.94
N ARG A 378 -2.79 -9.67 -4.66
CA ARG A 378 -2.06 -10.47 -3.68
C ARG A 378 -3.04 -11.26 -2.84
N ASP A 379 -2.57 -12.34 -2.23
CA ASP A 379 -3.30 -13.02 -1.18
C ASP A 379 -3.35 -12.14 0.06
N GLU A 380 -4.43 -11.41 0.23
CA GLU A 380 -4.71 -10.58 1.40
C GLU A 380 -6.23 -10.45 1.59
N LEU A 381 -6.67 -9.88 2.72
CA LEU A 381 -8.09 -9.64 2.98
C LEU A 381 -8.62 -8.45 2.16
N ARG A 382 -8.66 -8.63 0.83
CA ARG A 382 -9.28 -7.68 -0.11
C ARG A 382 -10.73 -7.43 0.27
N TRP A 383 -11.15 -6.18 0.07
CA TRP A 383 -12.50 -5.72 0.41
C TRP A 383 -12.90 -6.14 1.83
N ASP A 384 -11.96 -6.03 2.76
CA ASP A 384 -12.12 -6.28 4.20
C ASP A 384 -12.70 -7.67 4.54
N GLY A 385 -12.33 -8.67 3.72
CA GLY A 385 -12.69 -10.06 3.92
C GLY A 385 -13.83 -10.59 3.04
N LEU A 386 -14.39 -9.76 2.15
CA LEU A 386 -15.51 -10.13 1.28
C LEU A 386 -15.32 -11.43 0.49
N TYR A 387 -14.08 -11.76 0.09
CA TYR A 387 -13.81 -13.01 -0.62
C TYR A 387 -14.23 -14.24 0.19
N ARG A 388 -14.09 -14.21 1.53
CA ARG A 388 -14.52 -15.31 2.40
C ARG A 388 -16.05 -15.49 2.33
N ASP A 389 -16.80 -14.40 2.36
CA ASP A 389 -18.27 -14.45 2.27
C ASP A 389 -18.75 -14.97 0.92
N LEU A 390 -18.05 -14.58 -0.15
CA LEU A 390 -18.31 -15.08 -1.50
C LEU A 390 -18.05 -16.59 -1.57
N LEU A 391 -16.93 -17.06 -1.02
CA LEU A 391 -16.59 -18.49 -0.98
C LEU A 391 -17.59 -19.30 -0.15
N ASP A 392 -18.04 -18.79 1.00
CA ASP A 392 -19.07 -19.42 1.83
C ASP A 392 -20.42 -19.52 1.08
N ALA A 393 -20.73 -18.49 0.27
CA ALA A 393 -21.88 -18.48 -0.62
C ALA A 393 -21.73 -19.38 -1.87
N GLY A 394 -20.58 -20.05 -2.05
CA GLY A 394 -20.31 -20.89 -3.21
C GLY A 394 -19.95 -20.12 -4.48
N ILE A 395 -19.50 -18.88 -4.34
CA ILE A 395 -19.07 -17.98 -5.41
C ILE A 395 -17.55 -18.03 -5.47
N ALA A 396 -16.99 -18.35 -6.63
CA ALA A 396 -15.54 -18.29 -6.84
C ALA A 396 -15.08 -16.84 -7.04
N VAL A 397 -13.82 -16.58 -6.71
CA VAL A 397 -13.18 -15.27 -6.94
C VAL A 397 -11.95 -15.43 -7.82
N LEU A 398 -11.86 -14.59 -8.84
CA LEU A 398 -10.67 -14.40 -9.68
C LEU A 398 -10.08 -13.02 -9.37
N GLY A 399 -8.97 -12.95 -8.63
CA GLY A 399 -8.17 -11.73 -8.50
C GLY A 399 -7.24 -11.62 -9.70
N VAL A 400 -7.47 -10.63 -10.57
CA VAL A 400 -6.82 -10.56 -11.88
C VAL A 400 -5.72 -9.51 -11.90
N ASP A 401 -4.51 -9.92 -12.28
CA ASP A 401 -3.44 -9.01 -12.69
C ASP A 401 -3.58 -8.71 -14.18
N TYR A 402 -4.53 -7.83 -14.50
CA TYR A 402 -4.87 -7.45 -15.87
C TYR A 402 -3.69 -6.79 -16.61
N CYS A 403 -3.79 -6.61 -17.94
CA CYS A 403 -2.82 -5.86 -18.71
C CYS A 403 -2.61 -4.46 -18.13
N GLY A 404 -1.38 -4.09 -17.78
CA GLY A 404 -1.15 -2.86 -17.00
C GLY A 404 -0.71 -3.09 -15.57
N SER A 405 -0.94 -4.27 -15.00
CA SER A 405 -0.47 -4.61 -13.66
C SER A 405 1.06 -4.65 -13.58
N ALA A 406 1.60 -4.33 -12.41
CA ALA A 406 3.00 -4.50 -12.05
C ALA A 406 3.30 -5.95 -11.67
N GLY A 407 4.58 -6.29 -11.51
CA GLY A 407 5.02 -7.60 -10.96
C GLY A 407 5.02 -8.79 -11.92
N HIS A 408 4.73 -8.56 -13.21
CA HIS A 408 4.78 -9.57 -14.28
C HIS A 408 5.68 -9.14 -15.44
N GLY A 409 6.68 -8.31 -15.14
CA GLY A 409 7.58 -7.70 -16.11
C GLY A 409 6.98 -6.54 -16.93
N PRO A 410 7.86 -5.71 -17.53
CA PRO A 410 7.47 -4.47 -18.24
C PRO A 410 6.61 -4.74 -19.47
N LEU A 411 6.74 -5.91 -20.11
CA LEU A 411 5.92 -6.27 -21.26
C LEU A 411 4.44 -6.47 -20.88
N HIS A 412 4.16 -7.00 -19.69
CA HIS A 412 2.79 -7.13 -19.20
C HIS A 412 2.19 -5.77 -18.82
N THR A 413 2.96 -4.96 -18.10
CA THR A 413 2.57 -3.61 -17.68
C THR A 413 2.31 -2.69 -18.88
N ARG A 414 3.17 -2.70 -19.90
CA ARG A 414 3.02 -1.83 -21.07
C ARG A 414 2.01 -2.34 -22.09
N ARG A 415 1.55 -3.59 -22.00
CA ARG A 415 0.59 -4.19 -22.95
C ARG A 415 -0.68 -3.35 -23.12
N ALA A 416 -1.12 -2.66 -22.06
CA ALA A 416 -2.32 -1.85 -22.08
C ALA A 416 -2.10 -0.40 -22.53
N TRP A 417 -0.86 0.08 -22.56
CA TRP A 417 -0.57 1.48 -22.88
C TRP A 417 -1.10 1.81 -24.27
N LYS A 418 -1.97 2.83 -24.36
CA LYS A 418 -2.70 3.23 -25.58
C LYS A 418 -3.55 2.12 -26.24
N ALA A 419 -3.74 0.98 -25.55
CA ALA A 419 -4.40 -0.22 -26.08
C ALA A 419 -5.34 -0.88 -25.06
N TRP A 420 -5.78 -0.14 -24.03
CA TRP A 420 -6.60 -0.64 -22.91
C TRP A 420 -7.79 -1.49 -23.36
N THR A 421 -8.55 -1.05 -24.37
CA THR A 421 -9.72 -1.79 -24.88
C THR A 421 -9.34 -3.17 -25.43
N SER A 422 -8.35 -3.26 -26.32
CA SER A 422 -7.96 -4.52 -26.94
C SER A 422 -7.22 -5.43 -25.96
N ALA A 423 -6.33 -4.86 -25.15
CA ALA A 423 -5.54 -5.63 -24.19
C ALA A 423 -6.43 -6.19 -23.06
N PHE A 424 -7.34 -5.38 -22.50
CA PHE A 424 -8.22 -5.82 -21.42
C PHE A 424 -9.31 -6.77 -21.91
N ARG A 425 -9.71 -6.69 -23.19
CA ARG A 425 -10.62 -7.68 -23.79
C ARG A 425 -10.07 -9.10 -23.64
N GLU A 426 -8.78 -9.31 -23.91
CA GLU A 426 -8.14 -10.62 -23.74
C GLU A 426 -8.25 -11.10 -22.28
N ASP A 427 -8.05 -10.22 -21.30
CA ASP A 427 -8.11 -10.58 -19.88
C ASP A 427 -9.54 -10.93 -19.42
N VAL A 428 -10.54 -10.17 -19.88
CA VAL A 428 -11.96 -10.43 -19.56
C VAL A 428 -12.45 -11.71 -20.24
N GLU A 429 -12.00 -11.99 -21.46
CA GLU A 429 -12.27 -13.27 -22.16
C GLU A 429 -11.63 -14.44 -21.41
N ALA A 430 -10.38 -14.31 -20.96
CA ALA A 430 -9.73 -15.34 -20.14
C ALA A 430 -10.49 -15.63 -18.83
N CYS A 431 -11.03 -14.59 -18.17
CA CYS A 431 -11.89 -14.76 -16.99
C CYS A 431 -13.17 -15.53 -17.30
N ALA A 432 -13.79 -15.20 -18.44
CA ALA A 432 -15.01 -15.85 -18.91
C ALA A 432 -14.81 -17.33 -19.21
N GLU A 433 -13.72 -17.65 -19.90
CA GLU A 433 -13.34 -19.02 -20.22
C GLU A 433 -13.04 -19.82 -18.96
N ALA A 434 -12.34 -19.22 -17.98
CA ALA A 434 -12.11 -19.86 -16.68
C ALA A 434 -13.42 -20.17 -15.95
N ALA A 435 -14.37 -19.22 -15.93
CA ALA A 435 -15.69 -19.42 -15.35
C ALA A 435 -16.50 -20.52 -16.07
N ALA A 436 -16.50 -20.50 -17.41
CA ALA A 436 -17.15 -21.52 -18.23
C ALA A 436 -16.55 -22.91 -18.01
N GLY A 437 -15.23 -23.00 -17.80
CA GLY A 437 -14.54 -24.23 -17.42
C GLY A 437 -15.00 -24.83 -16.08
N TRP A 438 -15.66 -24.04 -15.23
CA TRP A 438 -16.31 -24.50 -14.00
C TRP A 438 -17.83 -24.68 -14.15
N GLY A 439 -18.37 -24.54 -15.36
CA GLY A 439 -19.81 -24.62 -15.64
C GLY A 439 -20.59 -23.37 -15.22
N VAL A 440 -19.93 -22.22 -15.07
CA VAL A 440 -20.57 -20.95 -14.74
C VAL A 440 -20.87 -20.17 -16.02
N GLU A 441 -22.16 -19.94 -16.27
CA GLU A 441 -22.63 -19.14 -17.41
C GLU A 441 -22.20 -17.67 -17.31
N PRO A 442 -21.99 -16.95 -18.43
CA PRO A 442 -21.56 -15.55 -18.42
C PRO A 442 -22.46 -14.63 -17.57
N GLY A 443 -23.79 -14.84 -17.60
CA GLY A 443 -24.76 -14.09 -16.79
C GLY A 443 -24.67 -14.34 -15.27
N ARG A 444 -23.70 -15.15 -14.82
CA ARG A 444 -23.32 -15.39 -13.42
C ARG A 444 -21.90 -14.93 -13.10
N VAL A 445 -21.28 -14.18 -14.00
CA VAL A 445 -19.97 -13.56 -13.81
C VAL A 445 -20.16 -12.06 -13.57
N ALA A 446 -19.76 -11.60 -12.39
CA ALA A 446 -19.77 -10.18 -12.03
C ALA A 446 -18.35 -9.61 -11.97
N LEU A 447 -18.18 -8.38 -12.43
CA LEU A 447 -16.91 -7.65 -12.30
C LEU A 447 -16.97 -6.79 -11.02
N LEU A 448 -15.91 -6.82 -10.22
CA LEU A 448 -15.76 -6.02 -9.01
C LEU A 448 -14.45 -5.26 -9.08
N GLY A 449 -14.47 -3.95 -8.89
CA GLY A 449 -13.22 -3.19 -8.86
C GLY A 449 -13.33 -1.86 -8.13
N GLY A 450 -12.20 -1.39 -7.62
CA GLY A 450 -12.05 -0.10 -6.95
C GLY A 450 -11.14 0.83 -7.76
N SER A 451 -11.40 2.14 -7.76
CA SER A 451 -10.55 3.12 -8.44
C SER A 451 -10.41 2.78 -9.94
N PHE A 452 -9.19 2.65 -10.46
CA PHE A 452 -8.95 2.19 -11.83
C PHE A 452 -9.56 0.81 -12.13
N GLY A 453 -9.55 -0.12 -11.17
CA GLY A 453 -10.20 -1.42 -11.30
C GLY A 453 -11.72 -1.29 -11.45
N GLY A 454 -12.33 -0.28 -10.83
CA GLY A 454 -13.75 0.06 -11.02
C GLY A 454 -14.02 0.56 -12.45
N ALA A 455 -13.11 1.35 -13.02
CA ALA A 455 -13.17 1.77 -14.42
C ALA A 455 -13.09 0.58 -15.38
N LEU A 456 -12.18 -0.36 -15.09
CA LEU A 456 -12.06 -1.62 -15.83
C LEU A 456 -13.30 -2.51 -15.68
N ALA A 457 -13.94 -2.55 -14.50
CA ALA A 457 -15.19 -3.28 -14.34
C ALA A 457 -16.29 -2.74 -15.27
N LEU A 458 -16.40 -1.41 -15.41
CA LEU A 458 -17.32 -0.79 -16.38
C LEU A 458 -16.92 -1.11 -17.82
N LEU A 459 -15.63 -0.97 -18.16
CA LEU A 459 -15.12 -1.30 -19.49
C LEU A 459 -15.39 -2.77 -19.84
N GLY A 460 -15.19 -3.71 -18.92
CA GLY A 460 -15.45 -5.12 -19.15
C GLY A 460 -16.90 -5.40 -19.50
N CYS A 461 -17.86 -4.68 -18.88
CA CYS A 461 -19.26 -4.73 -19.28
C CYS A 461 -19.50 -4.18 -20.68
N VAL A 462 -18.82 -3.10 -21.09
CA VAL A 462 -18.85 -2.60 -22.49
C VAL A 462 -18.26 -3.61 -23.47
N LEU A 463 -17.23 -4.37 -23.08
CA LEU A 463 -16.56 -5.34 -23.95
C LEU A 463 -17.33 -6.65 -24.11
N ARG A 464 -18.07 -7.08 -23.07
CA ARG A 464 -18.83 -8.34 -23.00
C ARG A 464 -20.20 -8.12 -22.36
N HIS A 465 -21.23 -8.00 -23.20
CA HIS A 465 -22.60 -7.68 -22.79
C HIS A 465 -23.38 -8.85 -22.16
N ASP A 466 -22.84 -10.08 -22.23
CA ASP A 466 -23.41 -11.31 -21.68
C ASP A 466 -23.09 -11.52 -20.20
N LEU A 467 -22.21 -10.71 -19.60
CA LEU A 467 -21.89 -10.73 -18.17
C LEU A 467 -23.07 -10.31 -17.28
N ALA A 468 -23.08 -10.72 -16.02
CA ALA A 468 -24.11 -10.30 -15.06
C ALA A 468 -24.13 -8.78 -14.83
N GLY A 469 -22.94 -8.17 -14.82
CA GLY A 469 -22.78 -6.74 -14.55
C GLY A 469 -21.53 -6.42 -13.73
N ALA A 470 -21.52 -5.24 -13.12
CA ALA A 470 -20.35 -4.71 -12.41
C ALA A 470 -20.71 -4.02 -11.08
N VAL A 471 -19.81 -4.15 -10.11
CA VAL A 471 -19.74 -3.29 -8.93
C VAL A 471 -18.46 -2.47 -9.02
N ALA A 472 -18.60 -1.15 -9.14
CA ALA A 472 -17.50 -0.21 -9.34
C ALA A 472 -17.42 0.75 -8.16
N ALA A 473 -16.43 0.56 -7.28
CA ALA A 473 -16.19 1.45 -6.15
C ALA A 473 -15.24 2.59 -6.54
N ALA A 474 -15.60 3.84 -6.24
CA ALA A 474 -14.80 5.04 -6.52
C ALA A 474 -14.16 5.07 -7.94
N PRO A 475 -14.89 4.73 -9.03
CA PRO A 475 -14.26 4.46 -10.32
C PRO A 475 -13.67 5.71 -10.98
N LEU A 476 -12.54 5.54 -11.65
CA LEU A 476 -12.01 6.56 -12.57
C LEU A 476 -12.82 6.58 -13.87
N ILE A 477 -13.57 7.66 -14.12
CA ILE A 477 -14.53 7.73 -15.24
C ILE A 477 -14.07 8.63 -16.39
N ASP A 478 -13.43 9.77 -16.08
CA ASP A 478 -12.90 10.71 -17.07
C ASP A 478 -11.38 10.81 -16.92
N ILE A 479 -10.67 10.07 -17.77
CA ILE A 479 -9.20 10.05 -17.75
C ILE A 479 -8.59 11.38 -18.17
N ARG A 480 -9.23 12.14 -19.06
CA ARG A 480 -8.68 13.42 -19.52
C ARG A 480 -8.74 14.44 -18.38
N GLY A 481 -9.91 14.62 -17.79
CA GLY A 481 -10.08 15.52 -16.66
C GLY A 481 -9.22 15.12 -15.46
N HIS A 482 -9.04 13.81 -15.22
CA HIS A 482 -8.15 13.32 -14.16
C HIS A 482 -6.67 13.62 -14.47
N ALA A 483 -6.21 13.37 -15.70
CA ALA A 483 -4.84 13.67 -16.12
C ALA A 483 -4.53 15.17 -16.08
N GLU A 484 -5.47 16.04 -16.46
CA GLU A 484 -5.33 17.50 -16.39
C GLU A 484 -5.16 17.98 -14.94
N ARG A 485 -5.97 17.46 -14.00
CA ARG A 485 -5.83 17.79 -12.57
C ARG A 485 -4.53 17.28 -11.99
N ALA A 486 -4.16 16.04 -12.28
CA ALA A 486 -2.90 15.46 -11.83
C ALA A 486 -1.71 16.28 -12.34
N ALA A 487 -1.72 16.67 -13.63
CA ALA A 487 -0.68 17.51 -14.22
C ALA A 487 -0.65 18.95 -13.68
N ALA A 488 -1.76 19.46 -13.15
CA ALA A 488 -1.83 20.75 -12.48
C ALA A 488 -1.26 20.68 -11.05
N ALA A 489 -1.39 19.54 -10.37
CA ALA A 489 -0.77 19.28 -9.08
C ALA A 489 0.74 19.00 -9.21
N ASP A 490 1.13 18.20 -10.21
CA ASP A 490 2.53 17.92 -10.54
C ASP A 490 2.70 17.70 -12.07
N PRO A 491 3.49 18.55 -12.76
CA PRO A 491 3.74 18.44 -14.20
C PRO A 491 4.26 17.07 -14.68
N PHE A 492 4.89 16.26 -13.83
CA PHE A 492 5.34 14.91 -14.17
C PHE A 492 4.19 14.04 -14.68
N TYR A 493 3.00 14.19 -14.10
CA TYR A 493 1.84 13.39 -14.50
C TYR A 493 1.42 13.61 -15.95
N ARG A 494 1.78 14.76 -16.55
CA ARG A 494 1.50 15.01 -17.96
C ARG A 494 2.08 13.92 -18.84
N ASP A 495 3.37 13.63 -18.67
CA ASP A 495 4.08 12.64 -19.49
C ASP A 495 3.67 11.22 -19.09
N TRP A 496 3.46 10.99 -17.79
CA TRP A 496 3.01 9.70 -17.27
C TRP A 496 1.67 9.27 -17.89
N PHE A 497 0.66 10.15 -17.89
CA PHE A 497 -0.64 9.87 -18.49
C PHE A 497 -0.57 9.83 -20.01
N ALA A 498 0.20 10.73 -20.64
CA ALA A 498 0.33 10.78 -22.10
C ALA A 498 0.97 9.50 -22.68
N ALA A 499 1.89 8.85 -21.96
CA ALA A 499 2.45 7.56 -22.36
C ALA A 499 1.44 6.41 -22.30
N ARG A 500 0.47 6.49 -21.38
CA ARG A 500 -0.44 5.37 -21.03
C ARG A 500 -1.81 5.45 -21.67
N PHE A 501 -2.33 6.65 -21.90
CA PHE A 501 -3.73 6.89 -22.30
C PHE A 501 -3.83 7.84 -23.47
N GLU A 502 -4.84 7.67 -24.31
CA GLU A 502 -5.16 8.67 -25.33
C GLU A 502 -5.93 9.83 -24.69
N LEU A 503 -5.37 11.04 -24.77
CA LEU A 503 -5.88 12.22 -24.05
C LEU A 503 -6.28 13.35 -24.99
N ALA A 504 -6.00 13.23 -26.29
CA ALA A 504 -6.28 14.31 -27.22
C ALA A 504 -7.77 14.68 -27.20
N ALA A 505 -8.07 15.97 -27.14
CA ALA A 505 -9.45 16.47 -27.19
C ALA A 505 -10.15 16.08 -28.50
N THR A 506 -9.37 15.88 -29.58
CA THR A 506 -9.83 15.41 -30.90
C THR A 506 -10.12 13.91 -30.95
N ALA A 507 -9.67 13.13 -29.97
CA ALA A 507 -9.97 11.71 -29.89
C ALA A 507 -11.47 11.50 -29.65
N THR A 508 -12.02 10.45 -30.25
CA THR A 508 -13.39 9.99 -29.96
C THR A 508 -13.48 9.48 -28.51
N PRO A 509 -14.68 9.47 -27.89
CA PRO A 509 -14.88 8.86 -26.57
C PRO A 509 -14.35 7.42 -26.46
N ALA A 510 -14.52 6.62 -27.51
CA ALA A 510 -14.02 5.24 -27.54
C ALA A 510 -12.48 5.15 -27.60
N GLN A 511 -11.80 6.14 -28.21
CA GLN A 511 -10.34 6.20 -28.22
C GLN A 511 -9.75 6.57 -26.86
N ARG A 512 -10.43 7.44 -26.09
CA ARG A 512 -10.03 7.75 -24.70
C ARG A 512 -10.24 6.58 -23.73
N VAL A 513 -11.11 5.62 -24.10
CA VAL A 513 -11.51 4.43 -23.33
C VAL A 513 -12.25 4.78 -22.03
N PHE A 514 -11.61 5.49 -21.13
CA PHE A 514 -12.19 5.93 -19.86
C PHE A 514 -12.81 7.31 -20.03
N ASP A 515 -13.95 7.31 -20.72
CA ASP A 515 -14.80 8.46 -20.98
C ASP A 515 -16.24 8.12 -20.57
N PRO A 516 -16.98 9.02 -19.91
CA PRO A 516 -18.34 8.75 -19.45
C PRO A 516 -19.25 8.17 -20.54
N ALA A 517 -19.17 8.70 -21.77
CA ALA A 517 -20.05 8.28 -22.86
C ALA A 517 -19.72 6.86 -23.36
N HIS A 518 -18.44 6.47 -23.32
CA HIS A 518 -17.99 5.13 -23.68
C HIS A 518 -18.30 4.12 -22.58
N LEU A 519 -18.00 4.44 -21.32
CA LEU A 519 -18.25 3.58 -20.17
C LEU A 519 -19.75 3.36 -19.92
N ALA A 520 -20.62 4.32 -20.27
CA ALA A 520 -22.08 4.16 -20.28
C ALA A 520 -22.59 3.34 -21.50
N GLY A 521 -21.71 2.56 -22.17
CA GLY A 521 -22.02 1.69 -23.30
C GLY A 521 -22.37 0.25 -22.92
N THR A 522 -22.61 -0.05 -21.64
CA THR A 522 -22.92 -1.40 -21.14
C THR A 522 -24.21 -1.95 -21.73
N GLY A 523 -24.35 -3.27 -21.78
CA GLY A 523 -25.55 -3.96 -22.24
C GLY A 523 -26.78 -3.74 -21.34
N PRO A 524 -28.01 -3.72 -21.90
CA PRO A 524 -29.24 -3.45 -21.13
C PRO A 524 -29.60 -4.55 -20.11
N GLY A 525 -29.02 -5.75 -20.25
CA GLY A 525 -29.17 -6.84 -19.29
C GLY A 525 -28.19 -6.78 -18.11
N GLN A 526 -27.17 -5.90 -18.17
CA GLN A 526 -26.09 -5.84 -17.20
C GLN A 526 -26.40 -4.84 -16.10
N ARG A 527 -26.44 -5.29 -14.85
CA ARG A 527 -26.64 -4.41 -13.69
C ARG A 527 -25.33 -3.77 -13.30
N VAL A 528 -25.32 -2.46 -13.12
CA VAL A 528 -24.12 -1.75 -12.64
C VAL A 528 -24.46 -1.04 -11.35
N VAL A 529 -23.64 -1.25 -10.32
CA VAL A 529 -23.76 -0.52 -9.06
C VAL A 529 -22.45 0.20 -8.79
N LEU A 530 -22.53 1.53 -8.72
CA LEU A 530 -21.42 2.38 -8.30
C LEU A 530 -21.52 2.59 -6.78
N VAL A 531 -20.40 2.51 -6.08
CA VAL A 531 -20.28 2.82 -4.64
C VAL A 531 -19.23 3.91 -4.50
N HIS A 532 -19.57 5.10 -4.01
CA HIS A 532 -18.64 6.23 -4.05
C HIS A 532 -18.81 7.17 -2.84
N GLY A 533 -17.69 7.46 -2.17
CA GLY A 533 -17.56 8.51 -1.17
C GLY A 533 -17.86 9.90 -1.72
N SER A 534 -18.58 10.74 -0.97
CA SER A 534 -18.88 12.11 -1.44
C SER A 534 -17.67 13.06 -1.37
N GLU A 535 -16.68 12.73 -0.55
CA GLU A 535 -15.48 13.54 -0.29
C GLU A 535 -14.21 12.92 -0.93
N ASP A 536 -14.38 12.08 -1.95
CA ASP A 536 -13.26 11.45 -2.66
C ASP A 536 -12.38 12.50 -3.35
N GLU A 537 -11.14 12.58 -2.89
CA GLU A 537 -10.11 13.50 -3.31
C GLU A 537 -9.27 12.99 -4.50
N VAL A 538 -9.38 11.69 -4.83
CA VAL A 538 -8.58 11.03 -5.87
C VAL A 538 -9.39 10.93 -7.17
N THR A 539 -10.56 10.29 -7.12
CA THR A 539 -11.50 10.22 -8.23
C THR A 539 -12.72 11.05 -7.92
N GLN A 540 -13.19 11.84 -8.89
CA GLN A 540 -14.26 12.80 -8.63
C GLN A 540 -15.61 12.08 -8.52
N TRP A 541 -16.22 12.14 -7.35
CA TRP A 541 -17.58 11.67 -7.09
C TRP A 541 -18.59 12.20 -8.13
N GLN A 542 -18.44 13.46 -8.56
CA GLN A 542 -19.31 14.09 -9.55
C GLN A 542 -19.33 13.33 -10.88
N HIS A 543 -18.23 12.66 -11.25
CA HIS A 543 -18.20 11.83 -12.45
C HIS A 543 -19.08 10.59 -12.31
N SER A 544 -19.12 9.96 -11.12
CA SER A 544 -20.01 8.81 -10.85
C SER A 544 -21.48 9.20 -10.90
N ARG A 545 -21.81 10.39 -10.40
CA ARG A 545 -23.15 10.96 -10.58
C ARG A 545 -23.47 11.20 -12.06
N HIS A 546 -22.58 11.87 -12.78
CA HIS A 546 -22.80 12.21 -14.20
C HIS A 546 -23.00 10.99 -15.09
N ILE A 547 -22.16 9.96 -14.94
CA ILE A 547 -22.30 8.73 -15.74
C ILE A 547 -23.57 7.96 -15.37
N THR A 548 -24.00 7.99 -14.11
CA THR A 548 -25.25 7.36 -13.67
C THR A 548 -26.47 8.08 -14.27
N ASP A 549 -26.43 9.41 -14.36
CA ASP A 549 -27.46 10.22 -15.03
C ASP A 549 -27.52 9.91 -16.54
N GLU A 550 -26.37 9.72 -17.20
CA GLU A 550 -26.28 9.27 -18.60
C GLU A 550 -26.84 7.86 -18.78
N ALA A 551 -26.46 6.91 -17.92
CA ALA A 551 -26.98 5.55 -17.96
C ALA A 551 -28.50 5.51 -17.76
N THR A 552 -29.03 6.33 -16.85
CA THR A 552 -30.47 6.50 -16.63
C THR A 552 -31.16 7.02 -17.89
N ARG A 553 -30.59 8.04 -18.56
CA ARG A 553 -31.12 8.55 -19.84
C ARG A 553 -31.12 7.49 -20.95
N ARG A 554 -30.21 6.53 -20.90
CA ARG A 554 -30.13 5.37 -21.82
C ARG A 554 -31.01 4.19 -21.41
N GLY A 555 -31.71 4.27 -20.27
CA GLY A 555 -32.53 3.18 -19.75
C GLY A 555 -31.72 1.98 -19.25
N LEU A 556 -30.44 2.18 -18.91
CA LEU A 556 -29.57 1.14 -18.37
C LEU A 556 -29.84 0.92 -16.87
N PRO A 557 -29.76 -0.32 -16.35
CA PRO A 557 -30.08 -0.62 -14.96
C PRO A 557 -28.89 -0.33 -14.04
N TRP A 558 -28.53 0.96 -13.95
CA TRP A 558 -27.44 1.45 -13.11
C TRP A 558 -27.99 2.00 -11.78
N MET A 559 -27.19 1.86 -10.72
CA MET A 559 -27.46 2.42 -9.40
C MET A 559 -26.20 3.11 -8.88
N LEU A 560 -26.36 4.25 -8.19
CA LEU A 560 -25.29 4.89 -7.44
C LEU A 560 -25.62 4.84 -5.94
N VAL A 561 -24.75 4.20 -5.17
CA VAL A 561 -24.71 4.22 -3.71
C VAL A 561 -23.68 5.27 -3.31
N THR A 562 -24.15 6.38 -2.74
CA THR A 562 -23.26 7.42 -2.20
C THR A 562 -22.95 7.14 -0.74
N GLU A 563 -21.69 7.31 -0.35
CA GLU A 563 -21.19 7.19 1.02
C GLU A 563 -20.87 8.60 1.53
N PRO A 564 -21.79 9.24 2.29
CA PRO A 564 -21.61 10.63 2.71
C PRO A 564 -20.39 10.79 3.61
N GLY A 565 -19.54 11.79 3.35
CA GLY A 565 -18.37 12.10 4.17
C GLY A 565 -17.15 11.21 3.92
N VAL A 566 -17.32 10.09 3.22
CA VAL A 566 -16.24 9.12 2.98
C VAL A 566 -15.34 9.60 1.83
N GLY A 567 -14.03 9.46 1.99
CA GLY A 567 -13.03 9.75 0.95
C GLY A 567 -12.79 8.60 -0.02
N HIS A 568 -11.65 8.63 -0.72
CA HIS A 568 -11.28 7.58 -1.68
C HIS A 568 -11.16 6.19 -1.05
N VAL A 569 -10.60 6.14 0.15
CA VAL A 569 -10.54 4.95 1.02
C VAL A 569 -11.22 5.27 2.36
N PRO A 570 -11.86 4.29 3.02
CA PRO A 570 -12.46 4.52 4.33
C PRO A 570 -11.39 4.91 5.36
N ALA A 571 -11.66 5.95 6.14
CA ALA A 571 -10.74 6.48 7.15
C ALA A 571 -10.79 5.70 8.47
N ASP A 572 -11.96 5.14 8.81
CA ASP A 572 -12.17 4.44 10.07
C ASP A 572 -12.86 3.07 9.91
N ALA A 573 -13.02 2.36 11.04
CA ALA A 573 -13.62 1.03 11.07
C ALA A 573 -15.11 1.04 10.68
N ASP A 574 -15.85 2.10 10.97
CA ASP A 574 -17.28 2.21 10.69
C ASP A 574 -17.51 2.47 9.21
N GLU A 575 -16.73 3.38 8.61
CA GLU A 575 -16.72 3.62 7.17
C GLU A 575 -16.28 2.37 6.39
N THR A 576 -15.25 1.67 6.88
CA THR A 576 -14.77 0.42 6.27
C THR A 576 -15.88 -0.62 6.25
N GLU A 577 -16.56 -0.79 7.39
CA GLU A 577 -17.67 -1.73 7.51
C GLU A 577 -18.85 -1.34 6.62
N GLN A 578 -19.17 -0.05 6.53
CA GLN A 578 -20.24 0.44 5.68
C GLN A 578 -19.94 0.20 4.20
N ARG A 579 -18.72 0.48 3.74
CA ARG A 579 -18.31 0.21 2.36
C ARG A 579 -18.33 -1.27 2.03
N TYR A 580 -17.85 -2.11 2.95
CA TYR A 580 -17.97 -3.54 2.84
C TYR A 580 -19.44 -3.97 2.64
N ARG A 581 -20.37 -3.47 3.46
CA ARG A 581 -21.82 -3.78 3.33
C ARG A 581 -22.39 -3.31 1.99
N ASN A 582 -22.03 -2.09 1.55
CA ASN A 582 -22.48 -1.53 0.28
C ASN A 582 -22.02 -2.38 -0.91
N VAL A 583 -20.74 -2.75 -0.95
CA VAL A 583 -20.17 -3.60 -2.00
C VAL A 583 -20.76 -5.01 -1.97
N ARG A 584 -20.91 -5.62 -0.79
CA ARG A 584 -21.56 -6.92 -0.61
C ARG A 584 -23.02 -6.91 -1.09
N GLY A 585 -23.77 -5.86 -0.73
CA GLY A 585 -25.16 -5.65 -1.17
C GLY A 585 -25.25 -5.46 -2.68
N ALA A 586 -24.36 -4.65 -3.24
CA ALA A 586 -24.25 -4.41 -4.68
C ALA A 586 -23.99 -5.70 -5.47
N LEU A 587 -23.09 -6.58 -5.01
CA LEU A 587 -22.85 -7.87 -5.64
C LEU A 587 -24.09 -8.79 -5.60
N THR A 588 -24.87 -8.71 -4.52
CA THR A 588 -26.14 -9.44 -4.43
C THR A 588 -27.15 -8.96 -5.47
N GLU A 589 -27.23 -7.65 -5.70
CA GLU A 589 -28.09 -7.06 -6.73
C GLU A 589 -27.63 -7.48 -8.14
N VAL A 590 -26.33 -7.39 -8.42
CA VAL A 590 -25.74 -7.76 -9.72
C VAL A 590 -25.96 -9.25 -10.03
N LEU A 591 -25.73 -10.14 -9.05
CA LEU A 591 -25.87 -11.59 -9.25
C LEU A 591 -27.31 -12.11 -9.02
N GLY A 592 -28.23 -11.24 -8.59
CA GLY A 592 -29.49 -11.58 -7.93
C GLY A 592 -30.63 -12.11 -8.81
N ARG A 593 -30.64 -11.89 -10.13
CA ARG A 593 -31.70 -12.37 -11.03
C ARG A 593 -31.14 -13.26 -12.14
N THR A 594 -31.61 -14.50 -12.20
CA THR A 594 -31.60 -15.29 -13.43
C THR A 594 -32.43 -14.53 -14.46
N ALA A 595 -31.87 -14.27 -15.65
CA ALA A 595 -32.69 -13.95 -16.81
C ALA A 595 -33.78 -15.05 -16.95
N PRO A 596 -35.04 -14.71 -17.28
CA PRO A 596 -35.98 -15.75 -17.69
C PRO A 596 -35.39 -16.47 -18.91
N ALA A 597 -35.44 -17.80 -18.91
CA ALA A 597 -35.03 -18.59 -20.06
C ALA A 597 -35.78 -18.09 -21.31
N PRO A 598 -35.14 -17.98 -22.48
CA PRO A 598 -35.86 -17.73 -23.72
C PRO A 598 -36.88 -18.85 -23.91
N GLN A 599 -38.15 -18.47 -24.14
CA GLN A 599 -39.23 -19.40 -24.49
C GLN A 599 -39.00 -20.02 -25.86
#